data_AF-A0A182VQR1-F1
#
_entry.id   AF-A0A182VQR1-F1
#
_cell.length_a   1.000
_cell.length_b   1.000
_cell.length_c   1.000
_cell.angle_alpha   90.00
_cell.angle_beta   90.00
_cell.angle_gamma   90.00
#
_symmetry.space_group_name_H-M   'P 1'
#
loop_
_entity.id
_entity.type
_entity.pdbx_description
1 polymer ?
#
loop_
_entity_poly.entity_id
_entity_poly.type
_entity_poly.pdbx_seq_one_letter_code
_entity_poly.pdbx_strand_id
1 'polypeptide(L)' 'MLSDVELNIIKLPPDIINEESSADIAVQEGEDATIVCKAVGHPTPRVTWKREDGEYMLLRKPQSRELIRVTFTGWEKY' A
#
# COMPACT_ATOMS: atom_id res chain seq x y z
N MET A 1 -14.63 -20.50 -37.75
CA MET A 1 -13.42 -20.42 -36.93
C MET A 1 -13.13 -18.93 -36.79
N LEU A 2 -13.72 -18.29 -35.78
CA LEU A 2 -13.41 -16.89 -35.50
C LEU A 2 -12.07 -16.91 -34.77
N SER A 3 -11.03 -16.36 -35.38
CA SER A 3 -9.75 -16.17 -34.70
C SER A 3 -9.94 -15.09 -33.65
N ASP A 4 -9.65 -15.41 -32.39
CA ASP A 4 -9.58 -14.45 -31.30
C ASP A 4 -8.67 -13.28 -31.69
N VAL A 5 -9.24 -12.08 -31.77
CA VAL A 5 -8.45 -10.85 -31.95
C VAL A 5 -7.81 -10.52 -30.62
N GLU A 6 -6.50 -10.72 -30.50
CA GLU A 6 -5.76 -10.37 -29.30
C GLU A 6 -5.46 -8.85 -29.30
N LEU A 7 -6.13 -8.12 -28.41
CA LEU A 7 -5.84 -6.70 -28.19
C LEU A 7 -4.49 -6.57 -27.48
N ASN A 8 -3.50 -5.98 -28.16
CA ASN A 8 -2.23 -5.63 -27.53
C ASN A 8 -2.42 -4.39 -26.64
N ILE A 9 -2.79 -4.61 -25.37
CA ILE A 9 -2.98 -3.52 -24.42
C ILE A 9 -1.60 -3.06 -23.92
N ILE A 10 -1.31 -1.77 -24.09
CA ILE A 10 -0.06 -1.15 -23.65
C ILE A 10 0.06 -1.30 -22.12
N LYS A 11 1.20 -1.81 -21.67
CA LYS A 11 1.53 -1.88 -20.23
C LYS A 11 2.13 -0.56 -19.79
N LEU A 12 1.52 0.07 -18.80
CA LEU A 12 2.05 1.29 -18.19
C LEU A 12 2.63 0.93 -16.83
N PRO A 13 3.89 1.29 -16.55
CA PRO A 13 4.49 1.02 -15.25
C PRO A 13 3.72 1.75 -14.14
N PRO A 14 3.76 1.23 -12.90
CA PRO A 14 3.23 1.94 -11.75
C PRO A 14 3.93 3.28 -11.53
N ASP A 15 3.15 4.32 -11.27
CA ASP A 15 3.63 5.65 -10.87
C ASP A 15 2.82 6.17 -9.68
N ILE A 16 3.46 6.86 -8.74
CA ILE A 16 2.82 7.37 -7.52
C ILE A 16 2.42 8.83 -7.76
N ILE A 17 1.13 9.14 -7.54
CA ILE A 17 0.63 10.51 -7.58
C ILE A 17 0.92 11.15 -6.22
N ASN A 18 2.01 11.90 -6.14
CA ASN A 18 2.49 12.50 -4.88
C ASN A 18 1.49 13.51 -4.32
N GLU A 19 0.79 14.25 -5.17
CA GLU A 19 -0.18 15.27 -4.78
C GLU A 19 -1.44 14.68 -4.12
N GLU A 20 -1.71 13.40 -4.37
CA GLU A 20 -2.84 12.65 -3.81
C GLU A 20 -2.40 11.61 -2.77
N SER A 21 -1.11 11.56 -2.46
CA SER A 21 -0.53 10.66 -1.47
C SER A 21 -0.10 11.44 -0.23
N SER A 22 0.05 10.74 0.90
CA SER A 22 0.55 11.34 2.12
C SER A 22 2.02 11.75 1.97
N ALA A 23 2.33 12.97 2.40
CA ALA A 23 3.70 13.39 2.70
C ALA A 23 4.12 12.88 4.10
N ASP A 24 5.20 13.43 4.66
CA ASP A 24 5.62 13.12 6.01
C ASP A 24 4.55 13.51 7.04
N ILE A 25 4.19 12.56 7.91
CA ILE A 25 3.22 12.75 8.99
C ILE A 25 3.89 12.56 10.35
N ALA A 26 3.46 13.36 11.34
CA ALA A 26 3.84 13.21 12.74
C ALA A 26 2.56 13.09 13.58
N VAL A 27 2.50 12.05 14.41
CA VAL A 27 1.33 11.70 15.23
C VAL A 27 1.80 11.40 16.65
N GLN A 28 0.99 11.72 17.66
CA GLN A 28 1.36 11.47 19.05
C GLN A 28 1.19 9.99 19.41
N GLU A 29 1.96 9.52 20.40
CA GLU A 29 1.81 8.14 20.89
C GLU A 29 0.39 7.91 21.41
N GLY A 30 -0.23 6.83 20.92
CA GLY A 30 -1.61 6.47 21.28
C GLY A 30 -2.68 7.09 20.38
N GLU A 31 -2.32 7.97 19.45
CA GLU A 31 -3.20 8.46 18.40
C GLU A 31 -3.09 7.62 17.11
N ASP A 32 -4.13 7.67 16.28
CA ASP A 32 -4.20 6.93 15.02
C ASP A 32 -3.49 7.68 13.89
N ALA A 33 -2.67 6.96 13.12
CA ALA A 33 -2.02 7.45 11.91
C ALA A 33 -2.61 6.79 10.67
N THR A 34 -2.97 7.59 9.67
CA THR A 34 -3.44 7.09 8.36
C THR A 34 -2.48 7.56 7.27
N ILE A 35 -1.89 6.60 6.54
CA ILE A 35 -1.00 6.88 5.41
C ILE A 35 -1.72 6.48 4.11
N VAL A 36 -1.83 7.42 3.19
CA VAL A 36 -2.53 7.26 1.90
C VAL A 36 -1.50 7.20 0.77
N CYS A 37 -1.72 6.32 -0.20
CA CYS A 37 -0.93 6.25 -1.42
C CYS A 37 -1.86 6.02 -2.59
N LYS A 38 -1.75 6.87 -3.61
CA LYS A 38 -2.45 6.73 -4.89
C LYS A 38 -1.42 6.44 -5.97
N ALA A 39 -1.61 5.32 -6.67
CA ALA A 39 -0.75 4.91 -7.77
C ALA A 39 -1.57 4.65 -9.04
N VAL A 40 -1.00 4.97 -10.19
CA VAL A 40 -1.57 4.74 -11.52
C VAL A 40 -0.67 3.82 -12.32
N GLY A 41 -1.24 3.08 -13.27
CA GLY A 41 -0.52 2.10 -14.07
C GLY A 41 -1.50 1.17 -14.78
N HIS A 42 -1.00 0.39 -15.74
CA HIS A 42 -1.80 -0.59 -16.43
C HIS A 42 -1.06 -1.94 -16.54
N PRO A 43 -1.60 -3.03 -15.95
CA PRO A 43 -2.84 -3.08 -15.15
C PRO A 43 -2.72 -2.26 -13.85
N THR A 44 -3.85 -1.95 -13.23
CA THR A 44 -3.91 -1.15 -12.00
C THR A 44 -2.92 -1.70 -10.96
N PRO A 45 -2.02 -0.85 -10.42
CA PRO A 45 -0.97 -1.30 -9.51
C PRO A 45 -1.55 -1.76 -8.17
N ARG A 46 -0.87 -2.72 -7.54
CA ARG A 46 -1.16 -3.14 -6.16
C ARG A 46 -0.25 -2.37 -5.21
N VAL A 47 -0.83 -1.65 -4.27
CA VAL A 47 -0.08 -0.87 -3.28
C VAL A 47 0.13 -1.70 -2.02
N THR A 48 1.36 -1.73 -1.52
CA THR A 48 1.72 -2.41 -0.26
C THR A 48 2.63 -1.52 0.57
N TRP A 49 2.39 -1.50 1.87
CA TRP A 49 3.18 -0.74 2.84
C TRP A 49 4.26 -1.60 3.48
N LYS A 50 5.42 -1.01 3.73
CA LYS A 50 6.53 -1.60 4.47
C LYS A 50 7.29 -0.50 5.23
N ARG A 51 8.04 -0.89 6.25
CA ARG A 51 9.04 0.01 6.84
C ARG A 51 10.19 0.22 5.88
N GLU A 52 10.81 1.39 5.97
CA GLU A 52 11.98 1.75 5.17
C GLU A 52 13.17 0.82 5.44
N ASP A 53 13.39 0.46 6.71
CA ASP A 53 14.44 -0.46 7.17
C ASP A 53 14.19 -1.92 6.78
N GLY A 54 13.03 -2.24 6.19
CA GLY A 54 12.65 -3.61 5.81
C GLY A 54 12.24 -4.49 6.99
N GLU A 55 12.27 -3.96 8.22
CA GLU A 55 11.83 -4.69 9.40
C GLU A 55 10.31 -4.77 9.48
N TYR A 56 9.83 -5.61 10.39
CA TYR A 56 8.41 -5.73 10.64
C TYR A 56 7.85 -4.52 11.38
N MET A 57 6.64 -4.10 11.00
CA MET A 57 5.85 -3.16 11.80
C MET A 57 5.36 -3.91 13.05
N LEU A 58 5.61 -3.32 14.22
CA LEU A 58 5.26 -3.91 15.51
C LEU A 58 4.18 -3.05 16.17
N LEU A 59 3.05 -3.65 16.50
CA LEU A 59 1.98 -3.00 17.26
C LEU A 59 1.89 -3.60 18.65
N ARG A 60 1.70 -2.76 19.67
CA ARG A 60 1.45 -3.24 21.04
C ARG A 60 0.01 -3.73 21.15
N LYS A 61 -0.20 -4.93 21.71
CA LYS A 61 -1.55 -5.41 22.05
C LYS A 61 -2.21 -4.48 23.06
N PRO A 62 -3.50 -4.15 22.93
CA PRO A 62 -4.23 -3.45 23.98
C PRO A 62 -4.03 -4.16 25.32
N GLN A 63 -3.66 -3.42 26.36
CA GLN A 63 -3.51 -3.92 27.75
C GLN A 63 -2.44 -5.02 27.95
N SER A 64 -1.55 -5.25 26.97
CA SER A 64 -0.43 -6.19 27.10
C SER A 64 0.90 -5.55 26.70
N ARG A 65 2.01 -6.06 27.24
CA ARG A 65 3.37 -5.69 26.80
C ARG A 65 3.82 -6.45 25.55
N GLU A 66 3.01 -7.39 25.08
CA GLU A 66 3.27 -8.17 23.87
C GLU A 66 3.19 -7.30 22.61
N LEU A 67 4.17 -7.51 21.72
CA LEU A 67 4.20 -6.88 20.40
C LEU A 67 3.70 -7.87 19.35
N ILE A 68 2.83 -7.41 18.46
CA ILE A 68 2.34 -8.16 17.30
C ILE A 68 3.08 -7.66 16.06
N ARG A 69 3.59 -8.60 15.27
CA ARG A 69 4.03 -8.34 13.91
C ARG A 69 2.82 -8.07 13.00
N VAL A 70 2.79 -6.89 12.41
CA VAL A 70 1.81 -6.54 11.38
C VAL A 70 2.23 -7.15 10.05
N THR A 71 1.31 -7.84 9.40
CA THR A 71 1.45 -8.30 8.02
C THR A 71 0.45 -7.55 7.16
N PHE A 72 0.94 -6.76 6.20
CA PHE A 72 0.11 -6.06 5.24
C PHE A 72 -0.32 -7.05 4.15
N THR A 73 -1.37 -7.82 4.43
CA THR A 73 -1.98 -8.70 3.42
C THR A 73 -3.11 -7.95 2.75
N GLY A 74 -2.87 -7.50 1.50
CA GLY A 74 -3.88 -7.11 0.51
C GLY A 74 -5.05 -6.26 1.01
N TRP A 75 -4.90 -4.94 0.94
CA TRP A 75 -6.05 -4.03 1.00
C TRP A 75 -6.47 -3.72 -0.44
N GLU A 76 -7.43 -4.49 -0.97
CA GLU A 76 -8.01 -4.32 -2.31
C GLU A 76 -9.06 -3.19 -2.33
N LYS A 77 -8.69 -2.00 -1.86
CA LYS A 77 -9.37 -0.72 -2.13
C LYS A 77 -8.29 0.32 -1.81
N TYR A 78 -7.65 0.98 -2.76
CA TYR A 78 -8.15 1.67 -3.95
C TYR A 78 -7.12 1.65 -5.08
#